data_AF-K1UUB7-F1
#
_entry.id   AF-K1UUB7-F1
#
_cell.length_a   1.000
_cell.length_b   1.000
_cell.length_c   1.000
_cell.angle_alpha   90.00
_cell.angle_beta   90.00
_cell.angle_gamma   90.00
#
_symmetry.space_group_name_H-M   'P 1'
#
loop_
_entity.id
_entity.type
_entity.pdbx_description
1 polymer ?
#
loop_
_entity_poly.entity_id
_entity_poly.type
_entity_poly.pdbx_seq_one_letter_code
_entity_poly.pdbx_strand_id
1 'polypeptide(L)'
;MCDGNGDIIYHPRKVEIDRNKLTESNRELASYEDGIYELKLNGRKANYVISNMAYTGWKVVGVVPESTQIMSMNQFRYYIVITIIILLMMLLVVNRFISKRISKPIRELDESVKAYEAGGKKEIYVGGSSEIRHLGYSVQKSYEQIEELMDEII
;
A
#
# COMPACT_ATOMS: atom_id res chain seq x y z
N MET A 1 -17.01 -5.78 -37.33
CA MET A 1 -17.34 -4.92 -38.50
C MET A 1 -18.55 -5.52 -39.19
N CYS A 2 -19.56 -4.69 -39.43
CA CYS A 2 -20.81 -5.08 -40.07
C CYS A 2 -21.21 -4.09 -41.17
N ASP A 3 -22.11 -4.51 -42.05
CA ASP A 3 -22.76 -3.63 -43.01
C ASP A 3 -23.91 -2.82 -42.35
N GLY A 4 -24.57 -1.96 -43.13
CA GLY A 4 -25.70 -1.15 -42.66
C GLY A 4 -26.94 -1.96 -42.24
N ASN A 5 -27.04 -3.24 -42.62
CA ASN A 5 -28.12 -4.15 -42.22
C ASN A 5 -27.77 -4.98 -40.98
N GLY A 6 -26.53 -4.87 -40.49
CA GLY A 6 -26.02 -5.62 -39.34
C GLY A 6 -25.43 -6.98 -39.69
N ASP A 7 -25.20 -7.27 -40.96
CA ASP A 7 -24.52 -8.49 -41.40
C ASP A 7 -23.01 -8.37 -41.20
N ILE A 8 -22.40 -9.40 -40.61
CA ILE A 8 -21.00 -9.38 -40.18
C ILE A 8 -20.08 -9.54 -41.40
N ILE A 9 -19.40 -8.46 -41.77
CA ILE A 9 -18.35 -8.49 -42.80
C ILE A 9 -17.08 -9.13 -42.23
N TYR A 10 -16.64 -8.67 -41.05
CA TYR A 10 -15.43 -9.18 -40.39
C TYR A 10 -15.59 -9.24 -38.87
N HIS A 11 -15.21 -10.37 -38.29
CA HIS A 11 -15.10 -10.57 -36.85
C HIS A 11 -13.93 -11.54 -36.57
N PRO A 12 -12.98 -11.23 -35.67
CA PRO A 12 -11.85 -12.11 -35.36
C PRO A 12 -12.27 -13.52 -34.91
N ARG A 13 -13.49 -13.64 -34.37
CA ARG A 13 -14.12 -14.90 -33.94
C ARG A 13 -15.29 -15.35 -34.82
N LYS A 14 -15.35 -14.95 -36.10
CA LYS A 14 -16.47 -15.26 -37.00
C LYS A 14 -16.82 -16.75 -37.05
N VAL A 15 -15.81 -17.63 -37.07
CA VAL A 15 -15.99 -19.09 -37.06
C VAL A 15 -16.74 -19.60 -35.82
N GLU A 16 -16.60 -18.94 -34.67
CA GLU A 16 -17.30 -19.32 -33.44
C GLU A 16 -18.75 -18.80 -33.44
N ILE A 17 -18.99 -17.64 -34.03
CA ILE A 17 -20.33 -17.05 -34.23
C ILE A 17 -21.14 -17.90 -35.19
N ASP A 18 -20.56 -18.25 -36.35
CA ASP A 18 -21.22 -19.07 -37.37
C ASP A 18 -21.56 -20.47 -36.85
N ARG A 19 -20.85 -20.93 -35.81
CA ARG A 19 -21.09 -22.21 -35.11
C ARG A 19 -22.04 -22.09 -33.91
N ASN A 20 -22.70 -20.95 -33.73
CA ASN A 20 -23.55 -20.64 -32.57
C ASN A 20 -22.87 -20.82 -31.20
N LYS A 21 -21.53 -20.72 -31.16
CA LYS A 21 -20.76 -20.79 -29.90
C LYS A 21 -20.56 -19.42 -29.25
N LEU A 22 -20.77 -18.35 -30.02
CA LEU A 22 -20.66 -16.97 -29.58
C LEU A 22 -21.85 -16.19 -30.12
N THR A 23 -22.62 -15.55 -29.24
CA THR A 23 -23.79 -14.74 -29.62
C THR A 23 -23.39 -13.27 -29.60
N GLU A 24 -23.52 -12.59 -30.74
CA GLU A 24 -23.23 -11.17 -30.90
C GLU A 24 -24.46 -10.43 -31.44
N SER A 25 -24.90 -9.35 -30.76
CA SER A 25 -26.08 -8.56 -31.14
C SER A 25 -25.77 -7.52 -32.23
N ASN A 26 -25.12 -7.92 -33.33
CA ASN A 26 -24.66 -6.99 -34.38
C ASN A 26 -25.80 -6.22 -35.08
N ARG A 27 -26.99 -6.82 -35.18
CA ARG A 27 -28.18 -6.18 -35.76
C ARG A 27 -28.73 -5.05 -34.88
N GLU A 28 -28.64 -5.20 -33.57
CA GLU A 28 -29.03 -4.16 -32.62
C GLU A 28 -28.06 -2.98 -32.74
N LEU A 29 -26.75 -3.28 -32.74
CA LEU A 29 -25.67 -2.29 -32.87
C LEU A 29 -25.63 -1.58 -34.23
N ALA A 30 -26.16 -2.21 -35.29
CA ALA A 30 -26.27 -1.58 -36.61
C ALA A 30 -27.21 -0.38 -36.62
N SER A 31 -28.18 -0.33 -35.70
CA SER A 31 -29.15 0.77 -35.59
C SER A 31 -28.65 1.99 -34.82
N TYR A 32 -27.52 1.87 -34.12
CA TYR A 32 -26.93 2.95 -33.32
C TYR A 32 -26.16 3.93 -34.21
N GLU A 33 -26.24 5.22 -33.87
CA GLU A 33 -25.44 6.27 -34.51
C GLU A 33 -23.95 6.19 -34.12
N ASP A 34 -23.13 7.05 -34.70
CA ASP A 34 -21.72 7.13 -34.37
C ASP A 34 -21.55 7.66 -32.95
N GLY A 35 -20.82 6.92 -32.11
CA GLY A 35 -20.70 7.26 -30.71
C GLY A 35 -20.16 6.14 -29.83
N ILE A 36 -20.07 6.44 -28.54
CA ILE A 36 -19.66 5.51 -27.49
C ILE A 36 -20.90 5.17 -26.66
N TYR A 37 -21.24 3.88 -26.59
CA TYR A 37 -22.40 3.39 -25.86
C TYR A 37 -21.97 2.40 -24.77
N GLU A 38 -22.49 2.58 -23.56
CA GLU A 38 -22.33 1.61 -22.47
C GLU A 38 -23.45 0.56 -22.58
N LEU A 39 -23.09 -0.67 -22.94
CA LEU A 39 -24.04 -1.79 -23.05
C LEU A 39 -23.53 -2.99 -22.25
N LYS A 40 -24.39 -4.00 -22.06
CA LYS A 40 -24.01 -5.22 -21.35
C LYS A 40 -23.58 -6.30 -22.36
N LEU A 41 -22.32 -6.72 -22.31
CA LEU A 41 -21.84 -7.92 -22.99
C LEU A 41 -21.85 -9.08 -21.99
N ASN A 42 -22.66 -10.12 -22.24
CA ASN A 42 -22.75 -11.32 -21.37
C ASN A 42 -22.99 -10.98 -19.88
N GLY A 43 -23.84 -9.98 -19.60
CA GLY A 43 -24.18 -9.54 -18.24
C GLY A 43 -23.18 -8.60 -17.56
N ARG A 44 -22.03 -8.31 -18.19
CA ARG A 44 -21.04 -7.33 -17.70
C ARG A 44 -21.08 -6.07 -18.56
N LYS A 45 -20.85 -4.91 -17.94
CA LYS A 45 -20.74 -3.64 -18.65
C LYS A 45 -19.54 -3.68 -19.62
N ALA A 46 -19.77 -3.15 -20.82
CA ALA A 46 -18.78 -3.01 -21.87
C ALA A 46 -19.07 -1.73 -22.67
N ASN A 47 -18.01 -1.05 -23.09
CA ASN A 47 -18.13 0.11 -23.94
C ASN A 47 -18.05 -0.31 -25.41
N TYR A 48 -19.05 0.11 -26.17
CA TYR A 48 -19.15 -0.11 -27.61
C TYR A 48 -18.83 1.19 -28.31
N VAL A 49 -17.79 1.18 -29.14
CA VAL A 49 -17.41 2.30 -30.00
C VAL A 49 -17.93 2.00 -31.40
N ILE A 50 -18.80 2.86 -31.91
CA ILE A 50 -19.44 2.72 -33.20
C ILE A 50 -18.98 3.87 -34.09
N SER A 51 -18.48 3.52 -35.28
CA SER A 51 -18.05 4.49 -36.28
C SER A 51 -18.47 4.05 -37.67
N ASN A 52 -19.17 4.92 -38.38
CA ASN A 52 -19.69 4.71 -39.72
C ASN A 52 -18.73 5.26 -40.77
N MET A 53 -18.37 4.45 -41.76
CA MET A 53 -17.60 4.90 -42.93
C MET A 53 -18.56 5.40 -44.01
N ALA A 54 -18.68 6.72 -44.10
CA ALA A 54 -19.61 7.40 -45.02
C ALA A 54 -19.47 7.01 -46.50
N TYR A 55 -18.30 6.52 -46.94
CA TYR A 55 -18.05 6.18 -48.35
C TYR A 55 -18.40 4.73 -48.74
N THR A 56 -18.42 3.79 -47.78
CA THR A 56 -18.69 2.36 -48.04
C THR A 56 -19.99 1.86 -47.43
N GLY A 57 -20.61 2.63 -46.53
CA GLY A 57 -21.75 2.17 -45.72
C GLY A 57 -21.37 1.08 -44.72
N TRP A 58 -20.07 0.93 -44.43
CA TRP A 58 -19.57 -0.04 -43.46
C TRP A 58 -19.50 0.57 -42.06
N LYS A 59 -19.88 -0.23 -41.07
CA LYS A 59 -19.85 0.16 -39.65
C LYS A 59 -18.80 -0.64 -38.90
N VAL A 60 -17.90 0.09 -38.24
CA VAL A 60 -16.89 -0.48 -37.34
C VAL A 60 -17.46 -0.46 -35.93
N VAL A 61 -17.45 -1.62 -35.28
CA VAL A 61 -17.90 -1.81 -33.91
C VAL A 61 -16.72 -2.35 -33.12
N GLY A 62 -16.22 -1.55 -32.18
CA GLY A 62 -15.20 -1.95 -31.22
C GLY A 62 -15.83 -2.20 -29.85
N VAL A 63 -15.46 -3.30 -29.19
CA VAL A 63 -15.98 -3.65 -27.86
C VAL A 63 -14.84 -3.67 -26.87
N VAL A 64 -14.93 -2.83 -25.84
CA VAL A 64 -13.96 -2.78 -24.73
C VAL A 64 -14.68 -3.27 -23.47
N PRO A 65 -14.43 -4.52 -23.02
CA PRO A 65 -15.03 -5.04 -21.81
C PRO A 65 -14.52 -4.25 -20.60
N GLU A 66 -15.41 -3.73 -19.75
CA GLU A 66 -15.00 -3.02 -18.53
C GLU A 66 -14.23 -3.97 -17.58
N SER A 67 -14.44 -5.29 -17.72
CA SER A 67 -13.74 -6.32 -16.92
C SER A 67 -12.23 -6.40 -17.13
N THR A 68 -11.65 -5.83 -18.21
CA THR A 68 -10.19 -5.73 -18.32
C THR A 68 -9.61 -4.71 -17.34
N GLN A 69 -10.43 -3.77 -16.85
CA GLN A 69 -10.06 -2.81 -15.81
C GLN A 69 -10.66 -3.17 -14.44
N ILE A 70 -11.85 -3.79 -14.36
CA ILE A 70 -12.51 -4.07 -13.08
C ILE A 70 -11.98 -5.32 -12.36
N MET A 71 -11.31 -6.25 -13.04
CA MET A 71 -10.84 -7.51 -12.42
C MET A 71 -9.86 -7.28 -11.24
N SER A 72 -9.35 -6.05 -11.06
CA SER A 72 -8.45 -5.68 -9.97
C SER A 72 -9.05 -4.74 -8.91
N MET A 73 -10.29 -4.24 -9.03
CA MET A 73 -10.79 -3.20 -8.10
C MET A 73 -10.88 -3.69 -6.65
N ASN A 74 -11.39 -4.91 -6.43
CA ASN A 74 -11.47 -5.50 -5.09
C ASN A 74 -10.09 -5.94 -4.56
N GLN A 75 -9.22 -6.42 -5.44
CA GLN A 75 -7.84 -6.79 -5.07
C GLN A 75 -7.07 -5.54 -4.64
N PHE A 76 -7.22 -4.43 -5.37
CA PHE A 76 -6.61 -3.15 -5.04
C PHE A 76 -7.06 -2.63 -3.67
N ARG A 77 -8.35 -2.72 -3.35
CA ARG A 77 -8.87 -2.36 -2.02
C ARG A 77 -8.26 -3.23 -0.92
N TYR A 78 -8.10 -4.53 -1.14
CA TYR A 78 -7.48 -5.44 -0.18
C TYR A 78 -6.00 -5.09 0.09
N TYR A 79 -5.23 -4.77 -0.95
CA TYR A 79 -3.83 -4.32 -0.80
C TYR A 79 -3.72 -3.02 0.01
N ILE A 80 -4.61 -2.05 -0.22
CA ILE A 80 -4.62 -0.80 0.54
C ILE A 80 -4.89 -1.07 2.03
N VAL A 81 -5.90 -1.89 2.34
CA VAL A 81 -6.27 -2.19 3.74
C VAL A 81 -5.12 -2.89 4.48
N ILE A 82 -4.49 -3.89 3.86
CA ILE A 82 -3.33 -4.58 4.46
C ILE A 82 -2.18 -3.60 4.70
N THR A 83 -1.88 -2.74 3.74
CA THR A 83 -0.77 -1.77 3.86
C THR A 83 -1.00 -0.82 5.03
N ILE A 84 -2.23 -0.34 5.23
CA ILE A 84 -2.60 0.50 6.38
C ILE A 84 -2.42 -0.26 7.70
N ILE A 85 -2.85 -1.53 7.75
CA ILE A 85 -2.68 -2.37 8.96
C ILE A 85 -1.20 -2.55 9.29
N ILE A 86 -0.35 -2.81 8.29
CA ILE A 86 1.10 -2.95 8.47
C ILE A 86 1.72 -1.65 8.97
N LEU A 87 1.36 -0.50 8.39
CA LEU A 87 1.83 0.82 8.82
C LEU A 87 1.44 1.13 10.27
N LEU A 88 0.19 0.86 10.66
CA LEU A 88 -0.27 1.04 12.04
C LEU A 88 0.49 0.11 13.00
N MET A 89 0.68 -1.15 12.62
CA MET A 89 1.42 -2.12 13.42
C MET A 89 2.89 -1.68 13.58
N MET A 90 3.51 -1.17 12.51
CA MET A 90 4.87 -0.63 12.54
C MET A 90 5.00 0.56 13.50
N LEU A 91 4.05 1.51 13.47
CA LEU A 91 4.04 2.64 14.41
C LEU A 91 3.92 2.20 15.87
N LEU A 92 3.06 1.23 16.16
CA LEU A 92 2.91 0.71 17.52
C LEU A 92 4.18 -0.03 17.99
N VAL A 93 4.78 -0.84 17.12
CA VAL A 93 6.03 -1.57 17.41
C VAL A 93 7.17 -0.59 17.64
N VAL A 94 7.35 0.41 16.78
CA VAL A 94 8.40 1.43 16.91
C VAL A 94 8.24 2.21 18.20
N ASN A 95 7.03 2.70 18.52
CA ASN A 95 6.78 3.39 19.79
C ASN A 95 7.10 2.50 21.00
N ARG A 96 6.62 1.25 21.01
CA ARG A 96 6.89 0.32 22.11
C ARG A 96 8.36 -0.05 22.20
N PHE A 97 9.07 -0.12 21.08
CA PHE A 97 10.50 -0.40 21.02
C PHE A 97 11.30 0.78 21.59
N ILE A 98 11.02 2.01 21.15
CA ILE A 98 11.67 3.23 21.64
C ILE A 98 11.47 3.38 23.16
N SER A 99 10.24 3.25 23.66
CA SER A 99 9.97 3.41 25.09
C SER A 99 10.73 2.39 25.94
N LYS A 100 10.85 1.14 25.50
CA LYS A 100 11.53 0.08 26.26
C LYS A 100 13.06 0.10 26.13
N ARG A 101 13.59 0.39 24.94
CA ARG A 101 15.04 0.34 24.68
C ARG A 101 15.77 1.64 25.02
N ILE A 102 15.07 2.78 24.98
CA ILE A 102 15.68 4.10 25.13
C ILE A 102 15.09 4.83 26.33
N SER A 103 13.78 5.13 26.35
CA SER A 103 13.21 6.01 27.40
C SER A 103 13.32 5.44 28.81
N LYS A 104 13.00 4.15 29.02
CA LYS A 104 13.07 3.53 30.36
C LYS A 104 14.50 3.52 30.94
N PRO A 105 15.52 3.01 30.23
CA PRO A 105 16.89 2.99 30.76
C PRO A 105 17.51 4.39 30.94
N ILE A 106 17.15 5.38 30.10
CA ILE A 106 17.59 6.78 30.33
C ILE A 106 17.01 7.32 31.64
N ARG A 107 15.73 7.05 31.93
CA ARG A 107 15.10 7.53 33.17
C ARG A 107 15.69 6.86 34.41
N GLU A 108 15.97 5.56 34.35
CA GLU A 108 16.65 4.83 35.44
C GLU A 108 18.08 5.35 35.65
N LEU A 109 18.78 5.73 34.57
CA LEU A 109 20.09 6.41 34.66
C LEU A 109 19.97 7.77 35.35
N ASP A 110 19.05 8.64 34.92
CA ASP A 110 18.82 9.97 35.53
C ASP A 110 18.46 9.88 37.02
N GLU A 111 17.58 8.94 37.39
CA GLU A 111 17.24 8.68 38.79
C GLU A 111 18.45 8.19 39.60
N SER A 112 19.31 7.34 39.03
CA SER A 112 20.52 6.86 39.72
C SER A 112 21.54 7.96 39.96
N VAL A 113 21.70 8.89 39.02
CA VAL A 113 22.60 10.06 39.17
C VAL A 113 22.07 10.98 40.27
N LYS A 114 20.79 11.33 40.25
CA LYS A 114 20.17 12.16 41.30
C LYS A 114 20.26 11.52 42.68
N ALA A 115 20.10 10.19 42.76
CA ALA A 115 20.26 9.47 44.01
C ALA A 115 21.70 9.52 44.52
N TYR A 116 22.69 9.43 43.64
CA TYR A 116 24.10 9.61 43.99
C TYR A 116 24.37 11.01 44.53
N GLU A 117 23.91 12.06 43.81
CA GLU A 117 24.09 13.46 44.20
C GLU A 117 23.43 13.80 45.54
N ALA A 118 22.30 13.16 45.85
CA ALA A 118 21.60 13.32 47.12
C ALA A 118 22.25 12.58 48.31
N GLY A 119 23.44 11.98 48.11
CA GLY A 119 24.14 11.19 49.14
C GLY A 119 23.58 9.79 49.32
N GLY A 120 22.84 9.28 48.33
CA GLY A 120 22.27 7.95 48.30
C GLY A 120 23.25 6.89 47.78
N LYS A 121 22.73 5.90 47.06
CA LYS A 121 23.52 4.73 46.62
C LYS A 121 24.58 5.15 45.59
N LYS A 122 25.84 4.73 45.80
CA LYS A 122 26.98 5.07 44.92
C LYS A 122 27.00 4.34 43.56
N GLU A 123 26.01 3.48 43.29
CA GLU A 123 25.95 2.71 42.05
C GLU A 123 25.08 3.42 41.00
N ILE A 124 25.70 3.82 39.89
CA ILE A 124 25.00 4.37 38.72
C ILE A 124 24.36 3.22 37.93
N TYR A 125 23.14 3.43 37.46
CA TYR A 125 22.44 2.44 36.66
C TYR A 125 23.11 2.23 35.30
N VAL A 126 23.36 0.97 34.93
CA VAL A 126 23.94 0.59 33.64
C VAL A 126 22.99 -0.39 32.93
N GLY A 127 22.20 0.12 31.98
CA GLY A 127 21.25 -0.69 31.22
C GLY A 127 20.81 -0.02 29.91
N GLY A 128 20.00 -0.71 29.12
CA GLY A 128 19.50 -0.20 27.83
C GLY A 128 20.42 -0.48 26.63
N SER A 129 20.48 0.45 25.69
CA SER A 129 21.29 0.33 24.47
C SER A 129 22.80 0.34 24.80
N SER A 130 23.66 0.07 23.81
CA SER A 130 25.12 0.20 23.96
C SER A 130 25.54 1.60 24.40
N GLU A 131 24.90 2.61 23.82
CA GLU A 131 25.19 4.02 24.03
C GLU A 131 24.81 4.45 25.46
N ILE A 132 23.64 4.02 25.96
CA ILE A 132 23.20 4.34 27.32
C ILE A 132 24.08 3.65 28.37
N ARG A 133 24.50 2.40 28.13
CA ARG A 133 25.44 1.70 29.01
C ARG A 133 26.80 2.39 29.05
N HIS A 134 27.32 2.81 27.90
CA HIS A 134 28.58 3.54 27.81
C HIS A 134 28.54 4.87 28.59
N LEU A 135 27.41 5.60 28.50
CA LEU A 135 27.17 6.79 29.31
C LEU A 135 27.16 6.48 30.81
N GLY A 136 26.43 5.44 31.24
CA GLY A 136 26.40 5.02 32.64
C GLY A 136 27.79 4.73 33.20
N TYR A 137 28.63 3.98 32.46
CA TYR A 137 30.01 3.72 32.85
C TYR A 137 30.88 4.98 32.92
N SER A 138 30.72 5.89 31.96
CA SER A 138 31.48 7.14 31.93
C SER A 138 31.14 8.02 33.13
N VAL A 139 29.86 8.12 33.49
CA VAL A 139 29.40 8.88 34.66
C VAL A 139 29.90 8.25 35.94
N GLN A 140 29.79 6.94 36.10
CA GLN A 140 30.29 6.24 37.29
C GLN A 140 31.79 6.48 37.49
N LYS A 141 32.58 6.36 36.42
CA LYS A 141 34.02 6.61 36.47
C LYS A 141 34.36 8.05 36.89
N SER A 142 33.59 9.04 36.42
CA SER A 142 33.79 10.43 36.83
C SER A 142 33.53 10.63 38.33
N TYR A 143 32.49 9.98 38.88
CA TYR A 143 32.22 10.05 40.32
C TYR A 143 33.28 9.32 41.16
N GLU A 144 33.74 8.15 40.71
CA GLU A 144 34.85 7.42 41.36
C GLU A 144 36.11 8.28 41.44
N GLN A 145 36.45 9.01 40.38
CA GLN A 145 37.59 9.95 40.37
C GLN A 145 37.40 11.14 41.31
N ILE A 146 36.17 11.66 41.42
CA ILE A 146 35.88 12.74 42.37
C ILE A 146 36.05 12.26 43.81
N GLU A 147 35.65 11.02 44.13
CA GLU A 147 35.87 10.45 45.46
C GLU A 147 37.35 10.22 45.76
N GLU A 148 38.11 9.69 44.80
CA GLU A 148 39.56 9.48 44.95
C GLU A 148 40.29 10.81 45.23
N LEU A 149 39.96 11.87 44.49
CA LEU A 149 40.50 13.21 44.71
C LEU A 149 40.09 13.81 46.07
N MET A 150 38.90 13.47 46.58
CA MET A 150 38.45 13.93 47.89
C MET A 150 39.19 13.22 49.02
N ASP A 151 39.52 11.94 48.85
CA ASP A 151 40.29 11.13 49.81
C ASP A 151 41.77 11.54 49.85
N GLU A 152 42.34 12.01 48.73
CA GLU A 152 43.73 12.48 48.63
C GLU A 152 43.99 13.85 49.32
N ILE A 153 42.94 14.64 49.54
CA ILE A 153 43.00 15.99 50.14
C ILE A 153 42.89 15.95 51.69
N ILE A 154 42.50 14.81 52.28
CA ILE A 154 42.32 14.63 53.73
C ILE A 154 43.59 14.09 54.40
#